data_AF-A0A3D4UXU9-F1
#
_entry.id   AF-A0A3D4UXU9-F1
#
_cell.length_a   1.000
_cell.length_b   1.000
_cell.length_c   1.000
_cell.angle_alpha   90.00
_cell.angle_beta   90.00
_cell.angle_gamma   90.00
#
_symmetry.space_group_name_H-M   'P 1'
#
loop_
_entity.id
_entity.type
_entity.pdbx_description
1 polymer ?
#
loop_
_entity_poly.entity_id
_entity_poly.type
_entity_poly.pdbx_seq_one_letter_code
_entity_poly.pdbx_strand_id
1 'polypeptide(L)'
;MKNIITIILLFVFGTVFSQNDCKDYKENYIPKNLNDAIEYLTCEWSEADKTEFKNKEEGDAVTELHFGTGMGIRNGWELWKGKNRISRFFKSKGISHPDDMSSIILTSFHRVLNNKPIELDEQTEYYKSYWDGIKNQSKNLKKKFKELEIGDVIKVPLSGETGWRYDGTDRTTLQNYLYTVENSRDFDCFVVGTVVSTNKKRKNYFVTIKLTNVDNCEYKNPIYNEKEVSVGKLMEINMAIDKVIIE
;
A
#
# COMPACT_ATOMS: atom_id res chain seq x y z
N MET A 1 27.48 -67.12 -37.37
CA MET A 1 27.75 -66.06 -36.38
C MET A 1 28.09 -64.77 -37.12
N LYS A 2 27.16 -63.82 -37.19
CA LYS A 2 27.43 -62.47 -37.71
C LYS A 2 26.99 -61.51 -36.62
N ASN A 3 27.96 -60.99 -35.87
CA ASN A 3 27.71 -60.04 -34.80
C ASN A 3 27.46 -58.67 -35.45
N ILE A 4 26.25 -58.15 -35.28
CA ILE A 4 25.87 -56.79 -35.65
C ILE A 4 26.38 -55.87 -34.54
N ILE A 5 27.31 -54.98 -34.87
CA ILE A 5 27.75 -53.90 -33.98
C ILE A 5 26.84 -52.71 -34.25
N THR A 6 25.88 -52.50 -33.35
CA THR A 6 25.03 -51.30 -33.35
C THR A 6 25.79 -50.18 -32.61
N ILE A 7 26.27 -49.18 -33.35
CA ILE A 7 26.83 -47.95 -32.76
C ILE A 7 25.66 -47.05 -32.38
N ILE A 8 25.42 -46.91 -31.08
CA ILE A 8 24.46 -45.93 -30.53
C ILE A 8 25.19 -44.59 -30.45
N LEU A 9 24.84 -43.68 -31.36
CA LEU A 9 25.29 -42.28 -31.31
C LEU A 9 24.46 -41.55 -30.25
N LEU A 10 25.01 -41.40 -29.05
CA LEU A 10 24.43 -40.58 -27.97
C LEU A 10 24.57 -39.10 -28.35
N PHE A 11 23.53 -38.53 -28.96
CA PHE A 11 23.36 -37.07 -29.06
C PHE A 11 23.06 -36.53 -27.66
N VAL A 12 24.11 -36.13 -26.95
CA VAL A 12 23.97 -35.31 -25.74
C VAL A 12 23.56 -33.92 -26.21
N PHE A 13 22.26 -33.62 -26.19
CA PHE A 13 21.78 -32.25 -26.22
C PHE A 13 22.21 -31.60 -24.91
N GLY A 14 23.41 -31.01 -24.90
CA GLY A 14 23.78 -30.05 -23.87
C GLY A 14 22.86 -28.85 -24.03
N THR A 15 21.88 -28.69 -23.14
CA THR A 15 21.24 -27.40 -22.93
C THR A 15 22.32 -26.49 -22.36
N VAL A 16 22.99 -25.74 -23.22
CA VAL A 16 23.81 -24.61 -22.82
C VAL A 16 22.84 -23.58 -22.26
N PHE A 17 22.63 -23.60 -20.95
CA PHE A 17 22.12 -22.43 -20.27
C PHE A 17 23.17 -21.35 -20.48
N SER A 18 22.90 -20.41 -21.40
CA SER A 18 23.64 -19.16 -21.46
C SER A 18 23.35 -18.44 -20.16
N GLN A 19 24.18 -18.66 -19.14
CA GLN A 19 24.31 -17.72 -18.04
C GLN A 19 24.89 -16.46 -18.68
N ASN A 20 24.01 -15.57 -19.15
CA ASN A 20 24.38 -14.20 -19.44
C ASN A 20 24.76 -13.60 -18.09
N ASP A 21 26.01 -13.80 -17.68
CA ASP A 21 26.51 -13.20 -16.46
C ASP A 21 26.34 -11.67 -16.60
N CYS A 22 25.59 -11.06 -15.71
CA CYS A 22 25.38 -9.61 -15.61
C CYS A 22 26.64 -8.87 -15.14
N LYS A 23 27.78 -9.14 -15.79
CA LYS A 23 29.12 -8.64 -15.43
C LYS A 23 29.22 -7.11 -15.50
N ASP A 24 28.29 -6.47 -16.20
CA ASP A 24 28.24 -5.02 -16.35
C ASP A 24 27.72 -4.31 -15.09
N TYR A 25 26.98 -5.02 -14.21
CA TYR A 25 26.49 -4.48 -12.96
C TYR A 25 27.37 -4.93 -11.79
N LYS A 26 27.92 -3.94 -11.07
CA LYS A 26 28.69 -4.19 -9.85
C LYS A 26 27.75 -4.64 -8.74
N GLU A 27 28.32 -5.36 -7.77
CA GLU A 27 27.64 -5.60 -6.49
C GLU A 27 27.14 -4.27 -5.90
N ASN A 28 25.86 -4.23 -5.50
CA ASN A 28 25.16 -3.03 -5.02
C ASN A 28 25.01 -1.91 -6.06
N TYR A 29 24.92 -2.23 -7.36
CA TYR A 29 24.57 -1.26 -8.38
C TYR A 29 23.21 -0.61 -8.09
N ILE A 30 23.16 0.72 -8.15
CA ILE A 30 21.93 1.50 -8.05
C ILE A 30 21.66 2.14 -9.40
N PRO A 31 20.52 1.84 -10.04
CA PRO A 31 20.19 2.41 -11.34
C PRO A 31 20.09 3.95 -11.31
N LYS A 32 20.19 4.54 -12.50
CA LYS A 32 20.28 5.99 -12.74
C LYS A 32 18.94 6.60 -13.09
N ASN A 33 18.08 5.85 -13.76
CA ASN A 33 16.77 6.24 -14.27
C ASN A 33 15.94 4.96 -14.51
N LEU A 34 14.73 5.12 -15.04
CA LEU A 34 13.82 3.99 -15.29
C LEU A 34 14.37 2.97 -16.30
N ASN A 35 14.94 3.40 -17.43
CA ASN A 35 15.45 2.48 -18.45
C ASN A 35 16.59 1.63 -17.90
N ASP A 36 17.54 2.25 -17.19
CA ASP A 36 18.66 1.55 -16.54
C ASP A 36 18.16 0.60 -15.43
N ALA A 37 17.06 0.91 -14.77
CA ALA A 37 16.42 -0.01 -13.81
C ALA A 37 15.78 -1.22 -14.50
N ILE A 38 15.12 -1.02 -15.64
CA ILE A 38 14.54 -2.09 -16.45
C ILE A 38 15.64 -2.98 -17.03
N GLU A 39 16.71 -2.39 -17.58
CA GLU A 39 17.87 -3.13 -18.10
C GLU A 39 18.54 -3.95 -17.00
N TYR A 40 18.69 -3.39 -15.80
CA TYR A 40 19.19 -4.10 -14.63
C TYR A 40 18.30 -5.30 -14.28
N LEU A 41 16.98 -5.11 -14.12
CA LEU A 41 16.05 -6.20 -13.81
C LEU A 41 15.98 -7.27 -14.91
N THR A 42 16.04 -6.84 -16.17
CA THR A 42 16.09 -7.72 -17.34
C THR A 42 17.35 -8.59 -17.33
N CYS A 43 18.45 -8.10 -16.78
CA CYS A 43 19.66 -8.89 -16.63
C CYS A 43 19.56 -9.83 -15.42
N GLU A 44 19.31 -9.27 -14.24
CA GLU A 44 19.48 -9.96 -12.95
C GLU A 44 18.42 -11.03 -12.67
N TRP A 45 17.21 -10.89 -13.21
CA TRP A 45 16.16 -11.87 -12.98
C TRP A 45 16.41 -13.15 -13.77
N SER A 46 16.03 -14.29 -13.21
CA SER A 46 16.03 -15.54 -13.96
C SER A 46 14.94 -15.51 -15.05
N GLU A 47 15.13 -16.28 -16.11
CA GLU A 47 14.10 -16.43 -17.16
C GLU A 47 12.78 -17.02 -16.60
N ALA A 48 12.89 -17.86 -15.56
CA ALA A 48 11.72 -18.41 -14.87
C ALA A 48 10.93 -17.30 -14.16
N ASP A 49 11.60 -16.44 -13.38
CA ASP A 49 10.96 -15.34 -12.66
C ASP A 49 10.35 -14.31 -13.63
N LYS A 50 11.06 -13.98 -14.72
CA LYS A 50 10.53 -13.12 -15.79
C LYS A 50 9.27 -13.72 -16.41
N THR A 51 9.28 -15.02 -16.68
CA THR A 51 8.13 -15.72 -17.28
C THR A 51 6.95 -15.76 -16.33
N GLU A 52 7.16 -16.07 -15.05
CA GLU A 52 6.11 -16.04 -14.04
C GLU A 52 5.50 -14.64 -13.94
N PHE A 53 6.34 -13.61 -13.77
CA PHE A 53 5.90 -12.23 -13.61
C PHE A 53 5.17 -11.70 -14.84
N LYS A 54 5.68 -11.99 -16.04
CA LYS A 54 5.08 -11.61 -17.32
C LYS A 54 3.67 -12.16 -17.51
N ASN A 55 3.41 -13.38 -17.04
CA ASN A 55 2.15 -14.10 -17.28
C ASN A 55 1.01 -13.71 -16.33
N LYS A 56 1.27 -12.89 -15.31
CA LYS A 56 0.23 -12.35 -14.42
C LYS A 56 -0.41 -11.10 -15.01
N GLU A 57 -1.65 -10.83 -14.60
CA GLU A 57 -2.31 -9.54 -14.84
C GLU A 57 -1.43 -8.41 -14.23
N GLU A 58 -1.36 -7.24 -14.87
CA GLU A 58 -0.38 -6.20 -14.52
C GLU A 58 -0.54 -5.71 -13.08
N GLY A 59 -1.78 -5.49 -12.65
CA GLY A 59 -2.11 -5.06 -11.29
C GLY A 59 -1.75 -6.12 -10.26
N ASP A 60 -2.11 -7.38 -10.51
CA ASP A 60 -1.78 -8.50 -9.62
C ASP A 60 -0.27 -8.71 -9.53
N ALA A 61 0.43 -8.68 -10.66
CA ALA A 61 1.88 -8.86 -10.75
C ALA A 61 2.64 -7.85 -9.86
N VAL A 62 2.25 -6.57 -9.94
CA VAL A 62 2.90 -5.50 -9.16
C VAL A 62 2.49 -5.56 -7.69
N THR A 63 1.23 -5.88 -7.40
CA THR A 63 0.70 -5.94 -6.02
C THR A 63 1.32 -7.08 -5.22
N GLU A 64 1.41 -8.27 -5.80
CA GLU A 64 2.00 -9.44 -5.13
C GLU A 64 3.47 -9.23 -4.77
N LEU A 65 4.21 -8.53 -5.63
CA LEU A 65 5.63 -8.23 -5.40
C LEU A 65 5.87 -7.02 -4.51
N HIS A 66 4.83 -6.30 -4.08
CA HIS A 66 4.98 -5.05 -3.32
C HIS A 66 5.85 -5.25 -2.06
N PHE A 67 5.54 -6.27 -1.24
CA PHE A 67 6.26 -6.55 0.01
C PHE A 67 7.54 -7.36 -0.18
N GLY A 68 7.70 -8.06 -1.31
CA GLY A 68 8.91 -8.77 -1.67
C GLY A 68 9.86 -7.88 -2.46
N THR A 69 9.91 -8.08 -3.78
CA THR A 69 10.79 -7.34 -4.69
C THR A 69 10.65 -5.82 -4.56
N GLY A 70 9.43 -5.29 -4.47
CA GLY A 70 9.21 -3.85 -4.32
C GLY A 70 9.87 -3.29 -3.06
N MET A 71 9.82 -4.03 -1.94
CA MET A 71 10.55 -3.66 -0.73
C MET A 71 12.07 -3.76 -0.91
N GLY A 72 12.55 -4.79 -1.60
CA GLY A 72 13.96 -4.96 -1.96
C GLY A 72 14.51 -3.79 -2.78
N ILE A 73 13.78 -3.35 -3.81
CA ILE A 73 14.09 -2.17 -4.63
C ILE A 73 14.19 -0.93 -3.74
N ARG A 74 13.17 -0.65 -2.92
CA ARG A 74 13.12 0.55 -2.07
C ARG A 74 14.31 0.63 -1.10
N ASN A 75 14.63 -0.49 -0.47
CA ASN A 75 15.66 -0.56 0.56
C ASN A 75 17.06 -0.66 -0.05
N GLY A 76 17.27 -1.58 -0.99
CA GLY A 76 18.56 -1.81 -1.65
C GLY A 76 19.01 -0.65 -2.51
N TRP A 77 18.08 0.03 -3.19
CA TRP A 77 18.41 1.22 -3.99
C TRP A 77 18.29 2.53 -3.19
N GLU A 78 18.18 2.45 -1.87
CA GLU A 78 18.15 3.58 -0.94
C GLU A 78 17.13 4.68 -1.30
N LEU A 79 15.98 4.30 -1.85
CA LEU A 79 14.97 5.24 -2.34
C LEU A 79 14.41 6.12 -1.21
N TRP A 80 14.34 5.59 0.01
CA TRP A 80 13.97 6.36 1.21
C TRP A 80 14.95 7.49 1.55
N LYS A 81 16.26 7.33 1.28
CA LYS A 81 17.24 8.41 1.44
C LYS A 81 17.05 9.47 0.35
N GLY A 82 16.70 9.03 -0.85
CA GLY A 82 16.26 9.90 -1.95
C GLY A 82 17.35 10.79 -2.56
N LYS A 83 18.64 10.48 -2.36
CA LYS A 83 19.79 11.29 -2.81
C LYS A 83 20.45 10.75 -4.10
N ASN A 84 20.22 9.48 -4.43
CA ASN A 84 20.82 8.83 -5.59
C ASN A 84 20.17 9.26 -6.92
N ARG A 85 20.71 8.76 -8.04
CA ARG A 85 20.33 9.18 -9.40
C ARG A 85 18.89 8.79 -9.76
N ILE A 86 18.49 7.53 -9.54
CA ILE A 86 17.11 7.09 -9.80
C ILE A 86 16.08 7.85 -8.95
N SER A 87 16.39 8.14 -7.69
CA SER A 87 15.52 8.96 -6.84
C SER A 87 15.35 10.38 -7.41
N ARG A 88 16.44 10.99 -7.90
CA ARG A 88 16.40 12.32 -8.54
C ARG A 88 15.63 12.29 -9.87
N PHE A 89 15.78 11.22 -10.64
CA PHE A 89 15.00 10.99 -11.85
C PHE A 89 13.50 11.01 -11.54
N PHE A 90 13.02 10.19 -10.60
CA PHE A 90 11.60 10.18 -10.23
C PHE A 90 11.11 11.50 -9.65
N LYS A 91 11.91 12.15 -8.79
CA LYS A 91 11.58 13.47 -8.25
C LYS A 91 11.43 14.53 -9.34
N SER A 92 12.27 14.50 -10.38
CA SER A 92 12.13 15.39 -11.54
C SER A 92 10.85 15.17 -12.35
N LYS A 93 10.22 14.00 -12.19
CA LYS A 93 8.92 13.63 -12.77
C LYS A 93 7.74 13.86 -11.81
N GLY A 94 8.00 14.43 -10.63
CA GLY A 94 6.98 14.69 -9.61
C GLY A 94 6.68 13.51 -8.68
N ILE A 95 7.44 12.42 -8.77
CA ILE A 95 7.27 11.23 -7.92
C ILE A 95 8.31 11.24 -6.81
N SER A 96 7.82 11.30 -5.57
CA SER A 96 8.68 11.43 -4.38
C SER A 96 8.60 10.27 -3.40
N HIS A 97 7.52 9.49 -3.43
CA HIS A 97 7.33 8.37 -2.50
C HIS A 97 8.00 7.10 -3.04
N PRO A 98 8.87 6.42 -2.26
CA PRO A 98 9.55 5.21 -2.71
C PRO A 98 8.64 4.07 -3.16
N ASP A 99 7.46 3.93 -2.57
CA ASP A 99 6.47 2.92 -2.99
C ASP A 99 6.05 3.16 -4.43
N ASP A 100 5.63 4.38 -4.76
CA ASP A 100 5.29 4.78 -6.12
C ASP A 100 6.46 4.57 -7.10
N MET A 101 7.69 4.91 -6.69
CA MET A 101 8.87 4.68 -7.53
C MET A 101 9.03 3.19 -7.86
N SER A 102 8.96 2.32 -6.84
CA SER A 102 9.08 0.88 -7.03
C SER A 102 7.93 0.27 -7.83
N SER A 103 6.70 0.74 -7.63
CA SER A 103 5.54 0.34 -8.41
C SER A 103 5.68 0.74 -9.88
N ILE A 104 6.14 1.96 -10.19
CA ILE A 104 6.40 2.40 -11.56
C ILE A 104 7.49 1.55 -12.22
N ILE A 105 8.58 1.24 -11.50
CA ILE A 105 9.65 0.38 -12.01
C ILE A 105 9.11 -1.01 -12.38
N LEU A 106 8.36 -1.65 -11.48
CA LEU A 106 7.81 -2.99 -11.69
C LEU A 106 6.75 -3.02 -12.80
N THR A 107 5.86 -2.03 -12.82
CA THR A 107 4.85 -1.87 -13.88
C THR A 107 5.53 -1.72 -15.24
N SER A 108 6.55 -0.87 -15.33
CA SER A 108 7.28 -0.64 -16.58
C SER A 108 8.08 -1.86 -17.03
N PHE A 109 8.67 -2.60 -16.09
CA PHE A 109 9.36 -3.86 -16.38
C PHE A 109 8.38 -4.92 -16.92
N HIS A 110 7.20 -5.07 -16.30
CA HIS A 110 6.14 -5.97 -16.77
C HIS A 110 5.71 -5.63 -18.20
N ARG A 111 5.48 -4.34 -18.47
CA ARG A 111 5.12 -3.84 -19.80
C ARG A 111 6.19 -4.16 -20.85
N VAL A 112 7.47 -3.96 -20.52
CA VAL A 112 8.58 -4.31 -21.42
C VAL A 112 8.62 -5.81 -21.72
N LEU A 113 8.48 -6.69 -20.72
CA LEU A 113 8.42 -8.14 -20.94
C LEU A 113 7.24 -8.57 -21.84
N ASN A 114 6.18 -7.76 -21.87
CA ASN A 114 4.97 -7.97 -22.66
C ASN A 114 4.90 -7.13 -23.95
N ASN A 115 5.97 -6.45 -24.36
CA ASN A 115 6.00 -5.56 -25.53
C ASN A 115 4.90 -4.48 -25.52
N LYS A 116 4.52 -4.01 -24.32
CA LYS A 116 3.58 -2.90 -24.12
C LYS A 116 4.34 -1.58 -23.97
N PRO A 117 3.75 -0.44 -24.39
CA PRO A 117 4.33 0.87 -24.12
C PRO A 117 4.42 1.13 -22.62
N ILE A 118 5.49 1.78 -22.16
CA ILE A 118 5.70 2.08 -20.73
C ILE A 118 4.66 3.11 -20.23
N GLU A 119 4.35 4.14 -21.02
CA GLU A 119 3.41 5.22 -20.64
C GLU A 119 3.76 5.88 -19.30
N LEU A 120 5.04 6.24 -19.12
CA LEU A 120 5.54 6.81 -17.86
C LEU A 120 4.76 8.06 -17.43
N ASP A 121 4.35 8.91 -18.38
CA ASP A 121 3.63 10.14 -18.06
C ASP A 121 2.27 9.83 -17.41
N GLU A 122 1.53 8.85 -17.93
CA GLU A 122 0.25 8.39 -17.37
C GLU A 122 0.43 7.80 -15.97
N GLN A 123 1.42 6.92 -15.80
CA GLN A 123 1.76 6.37 -14.49
C GLN A 123 2.09 7.47 -13.48
N THR A 124 2.87 8.48 -13.88
CA THR A 124 3.22 9.58 -12.96
C THR A 124 2.04 10.49 -12.64
N GLU A 125 1.13 10.70 -13.59
CA GLU A 125 -0.05 11.54 -13.41
C GLU A 125 -1.05 10.91 -12.44
N TYR A 126 -1.21 9.59 -12.50
CA TYR A 126 -2.00 8.83 -11.53
C TYR A 126 -1.53 9.11 -10.09
N TYR A 127 -0.24 8.96 -9.81
CA TYR A 127 0.29 9.16 -8.45
C TYR A 127 0.23 10.62 -7.99
N LYS A 128 0.46 11.59 -8.90
CA LYS A 128 0.28 13.02 -8.57
C LYS A 128 -1.15 13.31 -8.15
N SER A 129 -2.11 12.83 -8.94
CA SER A 129 -3.54 12.99 -8.67
C SER A 129 -3.93 12.35 -7.33
N TYR A 130 -3.42 11.14 -7.05
CA TYR A 130 -3.61 10.46 -5.77
C TYR A 130 -3.13 11.32 -4.59
N TRP A 131 -1.88 11.78 -4.61
CA TRP A 131 -1.30 12.57 -3.52
C TRP A 131 -1.93 13.95 -3.35
N ASP A 132 -2.34 14.59 -4.45
CA ASP A 132 -3.10 15.85 -4.39
C ASP A 132 -4.47 15.65 -3.75
N GLY A 133 -5.14 14.53 -4.03
CA GLY A 133 -6.36 14.10 -3.34
C GLY A 133 -6.16 14.00 -1.83
N ILE A 134 -5.14 13.26 -1.39
CA ILE A 134 -4.79 13.09 0.04
C ILE A 134 -4.48 14.45 0.70
N LYS A 135 -3.72 15.31 0.02
CA LYS A 135 -3.39 16.65 0.51
C LYS A 135 -4.64 17.53 0.70
N ASN A 136 -5.58 17.46 -0.23
CA ASN A 136 -6.84 18.20 -0.15
C ASN A 136 -7.73 17.67 0.98
N GLN A 137 -7.83 16.34 1.14
CA GLN A 137 -8.53 15.73 2.27
C GLN A 137 -7.92 16.17 3.61
N SER A 138 -6.58 16.18 3.74
CA SER A 138 -5.88 16.63 4.94
C SER A 138 -6.14 18.11 5.27
N LYS A 139 -6.18 18.99 4.24
CA LYS A 139 -6.55 20.41 4.41
C LYS A 139 -8.00 20.56 4.89
N ASN A 140 -8.93 19.83 4.27
CA ASN A 140 -10.34 19.86 4.62
C ASN A 140 -10.57 19.36 6.04
N LEU A 141 -9.91 18.27 6.44
CA LEU A 141 -9.93 17.74 7.81
C LEU A 141 -9.45 18.79 8.82
N LYS A 142 -8.33 19.48 8.53
CA LYS A 142 -7.82 20.55 9.40
C LYS A 142 -8.80 21.72 9.52
N LYS A 143 -9.53 22.05 8.44
CA LYS A 143 -10.58 23.07 8.47
C LYS A 143 -11.74 22.61 9.35
N LYS A 144 -12.31 21.44 9.07
CA LYS A 144 -13.40 20.83 9.84
C LYS A 144 -13.09 20.75 11.34
N PHE A 145 -11.88 20.29 11.71
CA PHE A 145 -11.47 20.21 13.12
C PHE A 145 -11.47 21.58 13.83
N LYS A 146 -11.15 22.67 13.12
CA LYS A 146 -11.16 24.03 13.71
C LYS A 146 -12.57 24.59 13.88
N GLU A 147 -13.50 24.12 13.07
CA GLU A 147 -14.90 24.56 13.07
C GLU A 147 -15.73 23.78 14.10
N LEU A 148 -15.21 22.68 14.65
CA LEU A 148 -15.87 21.90 15.69
C LEU A 148 -15.98 22.68 17.01
N GLU A 149 -17.20 22.71 17.54
CA GLU A 149 -17.54 23.32 18.83
C GLU A 149 -18.00 22.26 19.85
N ILE A 150 -17.90 22.61 21.13
CA ILE A 150 -18.47 21.76 22.19
C ILE A 150 -19.99 21.74 22.01
N GLY A 151 -20.57 20.54 21.95
CA GLY A 151 -21.99 20.37 21.65
C GLY A 151 -22.28 19.87 20.23
N ASP A 152 -21.32 19.94 19.31
CA ASP A 152 -21.49 19.40 17.96
C ASP A 152 -21.72 17.89 17.99
N VAL A 153 -22.56 17.39 17.08
CA VAL A 153 -22.80 15.97 16.92
C VAL A 153 -21.93 15.43 15.79
N ILE A 154 -21.17 14.38 16.07
CA ILE A 154 -20.38 13.69 15.05
C ILE A 154 -20.73 12.21 14.99
N LYS A 155 -20.57 11.63 13.81
CA LYS A 155 -20.73 10.20 13.54
C LYS A 155 -19.38 9.59 13.18
N VAL A 156 -19.07 8.42 13.74
CA VAL A 156 -17.81 7.70 13.52
C VAL A 156 -18.15 6.30 13.04
N PRO A 157 -17.84 5.96 11.77
CA PRO A 157 -18.01 4.60 11.28
C PRO A 157 -16.94 3.68 11.87
N LEU A 158 -17.36 2.49 12.26
CA LEU A 158 -16.53 1.46 12.88
C LEU A 158 -16.83 0.11 12.21
N SER A 159 -15.85 -0.80 12.26
CA SER A 159 -16.02 -2.20 11.87
C SER A 159 -15.55 -3.11 12.99
N GLY A 160 -16.35 -4.11 13.36
CA GLY A 160 -15.93 -5.12 14.32
C GLY A 160 -15.01 -6.15 13.67
N GLU A 161 -13.94 -6.54 14.37
CA GLU A 161 -13.11 -7.66 13.94
C GLU A 161 -13.84 -8.98 14.19
N THR A 162 -14.33 -9.63 13.13
CA THR A 162 -14.89 -10.98 13.19
C THR A 162 -13.76 -12.00 13.04
N GLY A 163 -13.01 -12.24 14.13
CA GLY A 163 -11.83 -13.12 14.14
C GLY A 163 -11.60 -13.85 15.46
N TRP A 164 -10.64 -14.78 15.49
CA TRP A 164 -10.30 -15.61 16.64
C TRP A 164 -9.93 -14.77 17.87
N ARG A 165 -10.71 -14.89 18.93
CA ARG A 165 -10.52 -14.15 20.20
C ARG A 165 -9.35 -14.75 20.96
N TYR A 166 -8.19 -14.10 20.91
CA TYR A 166 -6.97 -14.57 21.58
C TYR A 166 -7.07 -14.50 23.12
N ASP A 167 -7.93 -13.63 23.65
CA ASP A 167 -8.06 -13.36 25.09
C ASP A 167 -9.15 -14.20 25.78
N GLY A 168 -9.90 -15.03 25.03
CA GLY A 168 -11.00 -15.84 25.56
C GLY A 168 -12.20 -15.03 26.09
N THR A 169 -12.25 -13.72 25.88
CA THR A 169 -13.37 -12.89 26.32
C THR A 169 -14.51 -12.90 25.30
N ASP A 170 -15.65 -12.33 25.69
CA ASP A 170 -16.78 -12.18 24.77
C ASP A 170 -16.87 -10.80 24.11
N ARG A 171 -15.79 -10.02 24.21
CA ARG A 171 -15.68 -8.65 23.69
C ARG A 171 -15.40 -8.65 22.19
N THR A 172 -15.81 -7.57 21.54
CA THR A 172 -15.54 -7.32 20.12
C THR A 172 -14.75 -6.03 19.98
N THR A 173 -13.53 -6.11 19.46
CA THR A 173 -12.72 -4.90 19.19
C THR A 173 -13.24 -4.23 17.92
N LEU A 174 -13.65 -2.97 18.07
CA LEU A 174 -14.03 -2.10 16.97
C LEU A 174 -12.78 -1.42 16.40
N GLN A 175 -12.69 -1.41 15.08
CA GLN A 175 -11.65 -0.74 14.31
C GLN A 175 -12.24 0.47 13.59
N ASN A 176 -11.46 1.54 13.47
CA ASN A 176 -11.86 2.71 12.70
C ASN A 176 -11.57 2.53 11.21
N TYR A 177 -12.38 3.19 10.38
CA TYR A 177 -12.00 3.46 9.00
C TYR A 177 -11.01 4.63 8.92
N LEU A 178 -10.12 4.61 7.93
CA LEU A 178 -9.21 5.73 7.68
C LEU A 178 -9.97 6.98 7.21
N TYR A 179 -9.51 8.16 7.61
CA TYR A 179 -10.13 9.44 7.24
C TYR A 179 -10.26 9.68 5.72
N THR A 180 -9.40 9.00 4.93
CA THR A 180 -9.34 9.10 3.47
C THR A 180 -10.41 8.28 2.76
N VAL A 181 -11.06 7.35 3.45
CA VAL A 181 -12.13 6.52 2.91
C VAL A 181 -13.32 7.41 2.51
N GLU A 182 -13.83 7.23 1.30
CA GLU A 182 -15.01 7.96 0.82
C GLU A 182 -16.29 7.56 1.56
N ASN A 183 -17.25 8.47 1.63
CA ASN A 183 -18.55 8.23 2.29
C ASN A 183 -19.47 7.29 1.49
N SER A 184 -19.04 6.85 0.30
CA SER A 184 -19.78 5.96 -0.60
C SER A 184 -19.74 4.48 -0.19
N ARG A 185 -19.05 4.15 0.91
CA ARG A 185 -19.07 2.81 1.49
C ARG A 185 -20.26 2.66 2.43
N ASP A 186 -20.94 1.52 2.33
CA ASP A 186 -21.88 1.06 3.34
C ASP A 186 -21.06 0.71 4.60
N PHE A 187 -20.99 1.63 5.56
CA PHE A 187 -20.38 1.35 6.85
C PHE A 187 -21.37 0.56 7.70
N ASP A 188 -20.93 -0.58 8.25
CA ASP A 188 -21.83 -1.52 8.94
C ASP A 188 -22.22 -1.06 10.35
N CYS A 189 -21.38 -0.26 11.02
CA CYS A 189 -21.59 0.19 12.39
C CYS A 189 -21.20 1.66 12.54
N PHE A 190 -22.01 2.41 13.28
CA PHE A 190 -21.75 3.82 13.58
C PHE A 190 -21.90 4.09 15.06
N VAL A 191 -20.99 4.89 15.60
CA VAL A 191 -21.22 5.53 16.89
C VAL A 191 -21.46 7.01 16.67
N VAL A 192 -22.43 7.55 17.41
CA VAL A 192 -22.80 8.96 17.38
C VAL A 192 -22.54 9.53 18.76
N GLY A 193 -21.96 10.73 18.81
CA GLY A 193 -21.74 11.40 20.08
C GLY A 193 -21.60 12.89 19.95
N THR A 194 -21.76 13.55 21.09
CA THR A 194 -21.63 14.99 21.23
C THR A 194 -20.20 15.35 21.64
N VAL A 195 -19.57 16.31 20.96
CA VAL A 195 -18.24 16.80 21.27
C VAL A 195 -18.21 17.40 22.67
N VAL A 196 -17.31 16.89 23.51
CA VAL A 196 -17.06 17.41 24.87
C VAL A 196 -15.73 18.14 24.98
N SER A 197 -14.74 17.80 24.15
CA SER A 197 -13.48 18.51 24.06
C SER A 197 -12.73 18.22 22.76
N THR A 198 -11.86 19.14 22.37
CA THR A 198 -10.93 18.98 21.24
C THR A 198 -9.51 19.26 21.71
N ASN A 199 -8.53 18.54 21.16
CA ASN A 199 -7.12 18.70 21.50
C ASN A 199 -6.22 18.41 20.31
N LYS A 200 -5.38 19.37 19.93
CA LYS A 200 -4.41 19.21 18.85
C LYS A 200 -3.02 18.91 19.40
N LYS A 201 -2.41 17.80 18.97
CA LYS A 201 -1.01 17.47 19.28
C LYS A 201 -0.23 17.21 17.99
N ARG A 202 0.66 18.13 17.60
CA ARG A 202 1.43 18.07 16.34
C ARG A 202 0.52 17.87 15.12
N LYS A 203 0.54 16.69 14.52
CA LYS A 203 -0.28 16.30 13.35
C LYS A 203 -1.56 15.55 13.73
N ASN A 204 -1.80 15.32 15.02
CA ASN A 204 -2.99 14.64 15.54
C ASN A 204 -4.06 15.65 15.96
N TYR A 205 -5.31 15.28 15.71
CA TYR A 205 -6.51 16.09 15.91
C TYR A 205 -7.50 15.28 16.75
N PHE A 206 -7.33 15.32 18.07
CA PHE A 206 -8.13 14.53 18.99
C PHE A 206 -9.48 15.21 19.28
N VAL A 207 -10.55 14.45 19.21
CA VAL A 207 -11.90 14.86 19.60
C VAL A 207 -12.40 13.85 20.62
N THR A 208 -12.81 14.32 21.79
CA THR A 208 -13.53 13.49 22.76
C THR A 208 -15.02 13.72 22.58
N ILE A 209 -15.78 12.64 22.43
CA ILE A 209 -17.23 12.66 22.36
C ILE A 209 -17.86 11.91 23.52
N LYS A 210 -19.03 12.36 23.95
CA LYS A 210 -19.95 11.58 24.78
C LYS A 210 -20.91 10.85 23.87
N LEU A 211 -20.89 9.52 23.92
CA LEU A 211 -21.72 8.68 23.05
C LEU A 211 -23.20 8.88 23.37
N THR A 212 -23.99 9.16 22.34
CA THR A 212 -25.44 9.37 22.41
C THR A 212 -26.21 8.26 21.70
N ASN A 213 -25.61 7.63 20.68
CA ASN A 213 -26.17 6.49 19.98
C ASN A 213 -25.04 5.54 19.53
N VAL A 214 -25.33 4.25 19.51
CA VAL A 214 -24.48 3.18 18.95
C VAL A 214 -25.39 2.40 18.01
N ASP A 215 -25.31 2.75 16.73
CA ASP A 215 -26.25 2.34 15.69
C ASP A 215 -25.64 1.26 14.78
N ASN A 216 -26.43 0.25 14.43
CA ASN A 216 -26.04 -0.92 13.62
C ASN A 216 -24.79 -1.70 14.10
N CYS A 217 -24.33 -1.46 15.33
CA CYS A 217 -23.23 -2.20 15.94
C CYS A 217 -23.77 -3.43 16.68
N GLU A 218 -24.21 -4.47 15.96
CA GLU A 218 -24.71 -5.73 16.53
C GLU A 218 -23.59 -6.63 17.10
N TYR A 219 -22.63 -6.02 17.80
CA TYR A 219 -21.49 -6.70 18.37
C TYR A 219 -21.69 -6.95 19.86
N LYS A 220 -21.30 -8.15 20.31
CA LYS A 220 -21.31 -8.46 21.75
C LYS A 220 -20.16 -7.70 22.43
N ASN A 221 -20.50 -6.95 23.48
CA ASN A 221 -19.55 -6.20 24.33
C ASN A 221 -18.49 -5.43 23.52
N PRO A 222 -18.90 -4.45 22.69
CA PRO A 222 -17.99 -3.73 21.82
C PRO A 222 -17.02 -2.87 22.63
N ILE A 223 -15.75 -2.93 22.26
CA ILE A 223 -14.68 -2.11 22.83
C ILE A 223 -13.94 -1.36 21.73
N TYR A 224 -13.45 -0.18 22.06
CA TYR A 224 -12.57 0.62 21.22
C TYR A 224 -11.43 1.16 22.07
N ASN A 225 -10.18 0.90 21.68
CA ASN A 225 -8.99 1.19 22.50
C ASN A 225 -9.15 0.71 23.96
N GLU A 226 -9.54 -0.55 24.12
CA GLU A 226 -9.75 -1.23 25.41
C GLU A 226 -10.88 -0.66 26.29
N LYS A 227 -11.65 0.32 25.79
CA LYS A 227 -12.77 0.94 26.51
C LYS A 227 -14.09 0.49 25.93
N GLU A 228 -15.06 0.28 26.82
CA GLU A 228 -16.44 -0.05 26.46
C GLU A 228 -17.07 1.03 25.58
N VAL A 229 -17.74 0.61 24.50
CA VAL A 229 -18.50 1.47 23.60
C VAL A 229 -19.99 1.33 23.95
N SER A 230 -20.49 2.23 24.78
CA SER A 230 -21.90 2.28 25.17
C SER A 230 -22.38 3.71 25.41
N VAL A 231 -23.69 3.94 25.28
CA VAL A 231 -24.30 5.27 25.43
C VAL A 231 -23.94 5.87 26.79
N GLY A 232 -23.57 7.15 26.78
CA GLY A 232 -23.13 7.92 27.95
C GLY A 232 -21.63 7.84 28.25
N LYS A 233 -20.89 6.89 27.66
CA LYS A 233 -19.43 6.79 27.80
C LYS A 233 -18.72 7.85 26.94
N LEU A 234 -17.45 8.10 27.29
CA LEU A 234 -16.56 8.96 26.52
C LEU A 234 -15.71 8.14 25.55
N MET A 235 -15.55 8.63 24.33
CA MET A 235 -14.69 8.06 23.30
C MET A 235 -13.77 9.16 22.75
N GLU A 236 -12.46 8.90 22.72
CA GLU A 236 -11.49 9.81 22.10
C GLU A 236 -11.12 9.26 20.72
N ILE A 237 -11.20 10.11 19.70
CA ILE A 237 -10.96 9.78 18.30
C ILE A 237 -9.88 10.71 17.76
N ASN A 238 -8.98 10.21 16.93
CA ASN A 238 -7.99 11.04 16.25
C ASN A 238 -8.39 11.24 14.79
N MET A 239 -9.00 12.38 14.48
CA MET A 239 -9.43 12.70 13.11
C MET A 239 -8.31 12.65 12.08
N ALA A 240 -7.03 12.74 12.48
CA ALA A 240 -5.87 12.62 11.59
C ALA A 240 -5.70 11.21 11.00
N ILE A 241 -6.34 10.22 11.61
CA ILE A 241 -6.27 8.80 11.24
C ILE A 241 -7.68 8.30 10.98
N ASP A 242 -8.60 8.60 11.89
CA ASP A 242 -9.92 8.04 11.96
C ASP A 242 -10.94 8.83 11.14
N LYS A 243 -11.83 8.11 10.46
CA LYS A 243 -12.94 8.67 9.74
C LYS A 243 -13.94 9.28 10.71
N VAL A 244 -14.29 10.54 10.46
CA VAL A 244 -15.34 11.25 11.17
C VAL A 244 -16.25 11.91 10.15
N ILE A 245 -17.55 11.74 10.33
CA ILE A 245 -18.61 12.38 9.58
C ILE A 245 -19.19 13.45 10.50
N ILE A 246 -19.12 14.69 10.04
CA ILE A 246 -19.68 15.87 10.69
C ILE A 246 -20.85 16.27 9.81
N GLU A 247 -22.06 16.27 10.38
CA GLU A 247 -23.31 16.67 9.72
C GLU A 247 -23.57 18.17 9.89
#